data_AF-A0A958M9C8-F1
#
_entry.id   AF-A0A958M9C8-F1
#
_cell.length_a   1.000
_cell.length_b   1.000
_cell.length_c   1.000
_cell.angle_alpha   90.00
_cell.angle_beta   90.00
_cell.angle_gamma   90.00
#
_symmetry.space_group_name_H-M   'P 1'
#
loop_
_entity.id
_entity.type
_entity.pdbx_description
1 polymer ?
#
loop_
_entity_poly.entity_id
_entity_poly.type
_entity_poly.pdbx_seq_one_letter_code
_entity_poly.pdbx_strand_id
1 'polypeptide(L)'
;MYLIFDTETTGLPKRWDAPISDVDNWPRVVQIAWQLHDAMGNLVAHRHELIRPEGFDIPFESEQIHGISTALAKEKGIPVKTVLEDFRDVLSKAKFIVGQNIGFDKNVVGAEFYRLGMTDALEGLPVLDTCTETTAELCRLPGGKGGKFKLPTLTELYNHLFDDGFEEAHNASADVEATARCFFELLRTGQGFTREESERIALIISPDYFVRFAGMHPQPVQPAGLKHINLKAESEKLRKVQSAETISEAEIHENRKQLGEAVFAHLHNHSQFSILQATSGIKELVKATARAKMPAVALTDTANMMGAFHFVKEINAHNKTAETRNKEALAKGELPEAVSIKPIIGCEFYVCENRKDRSRRDNGYRIVMLAKNKNGYRNLSKMASIAYIEGFYYVPRIDREIVARYSEDIIVLTGNLYGEVPAKILTLGERQAEEALLWWKGIFGDDLYIEIMRHGQADEDRVNETLLRFAGKHQVKVVATNNTFYINKEDANAHDILLCVKDGEKQSTPIGQGRGFRYGLPNQEYYFKSSEAMKELFKEFPEAIMNIREIIDKISYYDLAHDVLLPRFDIPEA
;
A
#
# COMPACT_ATOMS: atom_id res chain seq x y z
N MET A 1 35.91 21.52 -0.13
CA MET A 1 34.77 21.53 -1.07
C MET A 1 33.56 21.01 -0.34
N TYR A 2 32.37 21.44 -0.73
CA TYR A 2 31.10 20.94 -0.21
C TYR A 2 30.55 19.95 -1.22
N LEU A 3 30.21 18.74 -0.78
CA LEU A 3 29.50 17.77 -1.60
C LEU A 3 28.04 17.72 -1.13
N ILE A 4 27.13 18.16 -1.98
CA ILE A 4 25.70 18.01 -1.79
C ILE A 4 25.27 16.77 -2.55
N PHE A 5 24.52 15.86 -1.93
CA PHE A 5 23.96 14.70 -2.63
C PHE A 5 22.60 14.31 -2.07
N ASP A 6 21.84 13.61 -2.89
CA ASP A 6 20.51 13.11 -2.57
C ASP A 6 20.28 11.78 -3.30
N THR A 7 19.40 10.93 -2.74
CA THR A 7 19.05 9.65 -3.33
C THR A 7 17.55 9.42 -3.41
N GLU A 8 17.12 8.90 -4.56
CA GLU A 8 15.82 8.24 -4.65
C GLU A 8 16.00 6.76 -4.35
N THR A 9 15.01 6.17 -3.68
CA THR A 9 15.12 4.81 -3.16
C THR A 9 13.85 3.98 -3.38
N THR A 10 13.95 2.66 -3.24
CA THR A 10 12.80 1.74 -3.31
C THR A 10 11.83 1.82 -2.12
N GLY A 11 11.91 2.86 -1.28
CA GLY A 11 11.03 3.03 -0.13
C GLY A 11 11.75 3.44 1.14
N LEU A 12 11.12 3.22 2.29
CA LEU A 12 11.67 3.59 3.60
C LEU A 12 12.32 2.38 4.30
N PRO A 13 13.24 2.59 5.26
CA PRO A 13 13.85 1.49 5.97
C PRO A 13 12.83 0.84 6.91
N LYS A 14 12.94 -0.48 7.11
CA LYS A 14 12.06 -1.18 8.06
C LYS A 14 12.22 -0.64 9.49
N ARG A 15 13.45 -0.25 9.83
CA ARG A 15 13.86 0.35 11.10
C ARG A 15 14.89 1.45 10.82
N TRP A 16 14.65 2.61 11.41
CA TRP A 16 15.52 3.78 11.25
C TRP A 16 16.83 3.69 12.06
N ASP A 17 16.85 2.84 13.09
CA ASP A 17 17.98 2.65 14.02
C ASP A 17 18.84 1.42 13.69
N ALA A 18 18.53 0.69 12.61
CA ALA A 18 19.33 -0.47 12.22
C ALA A 18 20.72 -0.06 11.72
N PRO A 19 21.78 -0.85 11.98
CA PRO A 19 23.10 -0.58 11.42
C PRO A 19 23.07 -0.72 9.89
N ILE A 20 23.96 -0.01 9.18
CA ILE A 20 24.07 -0.11 7.71
C ILE A 20 24.44 -1.51 7.21
N SER A 21 25.03 -2.35 8.08
CA SER A 21 25.33 -3.75 7.80
C SER A 21 24.09 -4.64 7.73
N ASP A 22 22.95 -4.20 8.28
CA ASP A 22 21.65 -4.85 8.12
C ASP A 22 21.05 -4.46 6.77
N VAL A 23 21.65 -4.96 5.69
CA VAL A 23 21.35 -4.54 4.32
C VAL A 23 19.92 -4.85 3.87
N ASP A 24 19.23 -5.78 4.53
CA ASP A 24 17.83 -6.13 4.26
C ASP A 24 16.83 -5.19 4.94
N ASN A 25 17.31 -4.37 5.89
CA ASN A 25 16.53 -3.32 6.51
C ASN A 25 16.43 -2.06 5.62
N TRP A 26 17.55 -1.71 4.98
CA TRP A 26 17.69 -0.50 4.20
C TRP A 26 17.15 -0.68 2.77
N PRO A 27 16.50 0.33 2.17
CA PRO A 27 16.04 0.27 0.79
C PRO A 27 17.23 0.24 -0.20
N ARG A 28 16.92 0.09 -1.49
CA ARG A 28 17.91 0.15 -2.58
C ARG A 28 17.93 1.54 -3.18
N VAL A 29 19.11 2.02 -3.57
CA VAL A 29 19.26 3.27 -4.34
C VAL A 29 18.76 3.05 -5.76
N VAL A 30 17.87 3.92 -6.24
CA VAL A 30 17.36 3.90 -7.62
C VAL A 30 17.84 5.09 -8.44
N GLN A 31 18.17 6.20 -7.78
CA GLN A 31 18.86 7.34 -8.37
C GLN A 31 19.79 7.92 -7.32
N ILE A 32 20.94 8.40 -7.76
CA ILE A 32 21.81 9.24 -6.93
C ILE A 32 22.23 10.45 -7.75
N ALA A 33 22.19 11.62 -7.14
CA ALA A 33 22.71 12.84 -7.72
C ALA A 33 23.63 13.54 -6.73
N TRP A 34 24.59 14.28 -7.25
CA TRP A 34 25.49 15.08 -6.43
C TRP A 34 26.02 16.30 -7.15
N GLN A 35 26.34 17.32 -6.36
CA GLN A 35 27.03 18.54 -6.76
C GLN A 35 28.21 18.79 -5.84
N LEU A 36 29.39 18.96 -6.43
CA LEU A 36 30.61 19.35 -5.74
C LEU A 36 30.83 20.85 -5.95
N HIS A 37 30.87 21.60 -4.87
CA HIS A 37 31.13 23.04 -4.89
C HIS A 37 32.45 23.38 -4.21
N ASP A 38 33.10 24.43 -4.69
CA ASP A 38 34.25 25.00 -4.00
C ASP A 38 33.83 25.69 -2.70
N ALA A 39 34.80 26.27 -1.99
CA ALA A 39 34.51 26.97 -0.74
C ALA A 39 33.65 28.23 -0.94
N MET A 40 33.45 28.71 -2.16
CA MET A 40 32.73 29.95 -2.44
C MET A 40 31.38 29.69 -3.11
N GLY A 41 30.93 28.42 -3.10
CA GLY A 41 29.65 28.02 -3.67
C GLY A 41 29.66 27.86 -5.19
N ASN A 42 30.81 28.00 -5.85
CA ASN A 42 30.87 27.76 -7.30
C ASN A 42 30.79 26.26 -7.58
N LEU A 43 29.95 25.88 -8.55
CA LEU A 43 29.81 24.50 -8.98
C LEU A 43 31.08 24.02 -9.70
N VAL A 44 31.75 23.01 -9.16
CA VAL A 44 32.98 22.41 -9.70
C VAL A 44 32.66 21.20 -10.56
N ALA A 45 31.76 20.35 -10.09
CA ALA A 45 31.31 19.15 -10.79
C ALA A 45 29.90 18.78 -10.34
N HIS A 46 29.13 18.14 -11.21
CA HIS A 46 27.84 17.57 -10.88
C HIS A 46 27.63 16.28 -11.65
N ARG A 47 26.78 15.41 -11.11
CA ARG A 47 26.34 14.20 -11.80
C ARG A 47 24.99 13.75 -11.24
N HIS A 48 24.20 13.08 -12.06
CA HIS A 48 23.01 12.36 -11.65
C HIS A 48 22.92 11.08 -12.47
N GLU A 49 22.60 9.96 -11.83
CA GLU A 49 22.54 8.66 -12.48
C GLU A 49 21.37 7.85 -11.96
N LEU A 50 20.68 7.18 -12.87
CA LEU A 50 19.74 6.11 -12.54
C LEU A 50 20.53 4.83 -12.28
N ILE A 51 20.13 4.11 -11.24
CA ILE A 51 20.73 2.83 -10.88
C ILE A 51 19.94 1.71 -11.55
N ARG A 52 20.65 0.83 -12.27
CA ARG A 52 20.06 -0.36 -12.84
C ARG A 52 19.68 -1.33 -11.71
N PRO A 53 18.41 -1.78 -11.63
CA PRO A 53 18.02 -2.70 -10.58
C PRO A 53 18.57 -4.11 -10.86
N GLU A 54 19.32 -4.64 -9.90
CA GLU A 54 19.92 -5.98 -9.93
C GLU A 54 19.36 -6.80 -8.75
N GLY A 55 18.44 -7.73 -9.05
CA GLY A 55 17.79 -8.59 -8.05
C GLY A 55 16.69 -7.93 -7.22
N PHE A 56 16.19 -6.77 -7.64
CA PHE A 56 15.05 -6.08 -7.02
C PHE A 56 14.20 -5.37 -8.08
N ASP A 57 13.00 -4.94 -7.67
CA ASP A 57 12.12 -4.09 -8.46
C ASP A 57 11.85 -2.79 -7.68
N ILE A 58 11.48 -1.72 -8.40
CA ILE A 58 11.07 -0.46 -7.81
C ILE A 58 9.57 -0.53 -7.52
N PRO A 59 9.14 -0.43 -6.24
CA PRO A 59 7.73 -0.50 -5.89
C PRO A 59 6.91 0.66 -6.46
N PHE A 60 5.62 0.43 -6.70
CA PHE A 60 4.75 1.44 -7.30
C PHE A 60 4.60 2.69 -6.42
N GLU A 61 4.55 2.54 -5.10
CA GLU A 61 4.47 3.70 -4.20
C GLU A 61 5.70 4.59 -4.31
N SER A 62 6.89 4.01 -4.46
CA SER A 62 8.13 4.76 -4.72
C SER A 62 8.08 5.43 -6.09
N GLU A 63 7.65 4.69 -7.13
CA GLU A 63 7.45 5.24 -8.48
C GLU A 63 6.48 6.43 -8.49
N GLN A 64 5.42 6.43 -7.68
CA GLN A 64 4.49 7.57 -7.60
C GLN A 64 5.14 8.83 -7.03
N ILE A 65 6.10 8.66 -6.12
CA ILE A 65 6.85 9.75 -5.50
C ILE A 65 7.82 10.30 -6.54
N HIS A 66 8.81 9.51 -6.95
CA HIS A 66 9.97 9.98 -7.73
C HIS A 66 9.90 9.73 -9.25
N GLY A 67 8.89 8.99 -9.73
CA GLY A 67 8.64 8.77 -11.16
C GLY A 67 9.53 7.75 -11.86
N ILE A 68 10.35 6.99 -11.13
CA ILE A 68 11.30 6.04 -11.72
C ILE A 68 10.66 4.65 -11.69
N SER A 69 10.21 4.18 -12.85
CA SER A 69 9.72 2.80 -12.99
C SER A 69 10.88 1.81 -13.08
N THR A 70 10.63 0.55 -12.70
CA THR A 70 11.57 -0.55 -12.92
C THR A 70 12.00 -0.66 -14.39
N ALA A 71 11.08 -0.43 -15.33
CA ALA A 71 11.38 -0.46 -16.77
C ALA A 71 12.37 0.66 -17.16
N LEU A 72 12.13 1.90 -16.70
CA LEU A 72 13.01 3.03 -16.95
C LEU A 72 14.41 2.80 -16.37
N ALA A 73 14.48 2.33 -15.13
CA ALA A 73 15.75 2.05 -14.47
C ALA A 73 16.52 0.90 -15.12
N LYS A 74 15.83 -0.13 -15.65
CA LYS A 74 16.48 -1.20 -16.43
C LYS A 74 17.05 -0.69 -17.75
N GLU A 75 16.32 0.18 -18.45
CA GLU A 75 16.72 0.69 -19.76
C GLU A 75 17.85 1.73 -19.67
N LYS A 76 17.70 2.73 -18.80
CA LYS A 76 18.60 3.88 -18.72
C LYS A 76 19.60 3.82 -17.57
N GLY A 77 19.36 2.93 -16.60
CA GLY A 77 20.23 2.84 -15.43
C GLY A 77 21.56 2.15 -15.72
N ILE A 78 22.55 2.50 -14.90
CA ILE A 78 23.89 1.91 -14.90
C ILE A 78 24.15 1.12 -13.61
N PRO A 79 25.09 0.16 -13.60
CA PRO A 79 25.34 -0.67 -12.43
C PRO A 79 25.74 0.16 -11.20
N VAL A 80 25.13 -0.15 -10.04
CA VAL A 80 25.36 0.59 -8.78
C VAL A 80 26.84 0.69 -8.41
N LYS A 81 27.61 -0.38 -8.67
CA LYS A 81 29.05 -0.42 -8.40
C LYS A 81 29.81 0.68 -9.13
N THR A 82 29.54 0.88 -10.41
CA THR A 82 30.20 1.92 -11.23
C THR A 82 29.89 3.30 -10.66
N VAL A 83 28.64 3.55 -10.29
CA VAL A 83 28.22 4.83 -9.72
C VAL A 83 28.89 5.10 -8.37
N LEU A 84 28.98 4.09 -7.51
CA LEU A 84 29.62 4.22 -6.20
C LEU A 84 31.14 4.40 -6.28
N GLU A 85 31.81 3.81 -7.29
CA GLU A 85 33.21 4.08 -7.57
C GLU A 85 33.43 5.55 -7.94
N ASP A 86 32.60 6.09 -8.83
CA ASP A 86 32.64 7.50 -9.24
C ASP A 86 32.28 8.46 -8.08
N PHE A 87 31.29 8.08 -7.27
CA PHE A 87 30.86 8.86 -6.10
C PHE A 87 31.96 8.91 -5.03
N ARG A 88 32.66 7.79 -4.79
CA ARG A 88 33.82 7.73 -3.89
C ARG A 88 34.95 8.67 -4.34
N ASP A 89 35.21 8.74 -5.64
CA ASP A 89 36.26 9.61 -6.17
C ASP A 89 35.93 11.10 -5.95
N VAL A 90 34.65 11.48 -6.04
CA VAL A 90 34.20 12.84 -5.69
C VAL A 90 34.20 13.08 -4.18
N LEU A 91 33.78 12.10 -3.37
CA LEU A 91 33.83 12.17 -1.91
C LEU A 91 35.23 12.46 -1.40
N SER A 92 36.27 11.88 -2.02
CA SER A 92 37.67 12.12 -1.64
C SER A 92 38.12 13.59 -1.72
N LYS A 93 37.38 14.42 -2.47
CA LYS A 93 37.64 15.86 -2.63
C LYS A 93 36.81 16.71 -1.67
N ALA A 94 35.80 16.12 -1.02
CA ALA A 94 34.88 16.80 -0.12
C ALA A 94 35.53 17.04 1.25
N LYS A 95 35.22 18.21 1.83
CA LYS A 95 35.52 18.53 3.24
C LYS A 95 34.27 18.39 4.12
N PHE A 96 33.11 18.58 3.51
CA PHE A 96 31.80 18.46 4.13
C PHE A 96 30.88 17.73 3.17
N ILE A 97 29.98 16.96 3.76
CA ILE A 97 28.81 16.42 3.09
C ILE A 97 27.61 17.24 3.54
N VAL A 98 26.76 17.63 2.59
CA VAL A 98 25.61 18.47 2.79
C VAL A 98 24.36 17.80 2.21
N GLY A 99 23.22 17.93 2.87
CA GLY A 99 21.95 17.39 2.38
C GLY A 99 20.76 17.91 3.17
N GLN A 100 19.55 17.57 2.73
CA GLN A 100 18.31 17.83 3.46
C GLN A 100 17.85 16.52 4.11
N ASN A 101 17.93 16.41 5.44
CA ASN A 101 17.68 15.16 6.17
C ASN A 101 18.60 14.00 5.72
N ILE A 102 19.88 14.33 5.51
CA ILE A 102 20.88 13.49 4.85
C ILE A 102 21.23 12.21 5.61
N GLY A 103 20.83 12.11 6.89
CA GLY A 103 21.02 10.91 7.68
C GLY A 103 20.42 9.67 7.00
N PHE A 104 19.29 9.84 6.29
CA PHE A 104 18.68 8.77 5.51
C PHE A 104 19.57 8.37 4.32
N ASP A 105 19.88 9.30 3.43
CA ASP A 105 20.67 9.07 2.20
C ASP A 105 22.04 8.49 2.50
N LYS A 106 22.71 9.01 3.55
CA LYS A 106 23.99 8.49 4.02
C LYS A 106 23.91 7.02 4.38
N ASN A 107 22.89 6.62 5.14
CA ASN A 107 22.75 5.23 5.57
C ASN A 107 22.38 4.31 4.41
N VAL A 108 21.54 4.77 3.47
CA VAL A 108 21.18 3.98 2.29
C VAL A 108 22.39 3.76 1.37
N VAL A 109 23.18 4.80 1.09
CA VAL A 109 24.40 4.68 0.29
C VAL A 109 25.45 3.85 1.03
N GLY A 110 25.61 4.03 2.34
CA GLY A 110 26.47 3.20 3.18
C GLY A 110 26.08 1.72 3.12
N ALA A 111 24.79 1.41 3.12
CA ALA A 111 24.29 0.04 2.94
C ALA A 111 24.61 -0.50 1.54
N GLU A 112 24.56 0.31 0.47
CA GLU A 112 25.00 -0.13 -0.88
C GLU A 112 26.51 -0.41 -0.94
N PHE A 113 27.35 0.41 -0.30
CA PHE A 113 28.78 0.09 -0.15
C PHE A 113 28.98 -1.25 0.57
N TYR A 114 28.25 -1.48 1.66
CA TYR A 114 28.31 -2.73 2.41
C TYR A 114 27.85 -3.94 1.56
N ARG A 115 26.77 -3.81 0.78
CA ARG A 115 26.28 -4.86 -0.15
C ARG A 115 27.34 -5.27 -1.17
N LEU A 116 28.19 -4.33 -1.59
CA LEU A 116 29.28 -4.58 -2.54
C LEU A 116 30.60 -5.00 -1.88
N GLY A 117 30.66 -5.09 -0.55
CA GLY A 117 31.89 -5.35 0.18
C GLY A 117 32.93 -4.22 0.05
N MET A 118 32.47 -3.00 -0.22
CA MET A 118 33.31 -1.81 -0.32
C MET A 118 33.39 -1.10 1.04
N THR A 119 34.53 -0.47 1.32
CA THR A 119 34.67 0.41 2.50
C THR A 119 33.73 1.61 2.36
N ASP A 120 33.00 1.94 3.43
CA ASP A 120 32.12 3.11 3.46
C ASP A 120 32.95 4.40 3.37
N ALA A 121 32.83 5.09 2.25
CA ALA A 121 33.54 6.34 1.99
C ALA A 121 32.89 7.56 2.66
N LEU A 122 31.71 7.41 3.26
CA LEU A 122 30.98 8.45 3.98
C LEU A 122 31.34 8.51 5.48
N GLU A 123 32.03 7.49 5.98
CA GLU A 123 32.44 7.40 7.37
C GLU A 123 33.49 8.47 7.70
N GLY A 124 33.32 9.16 8.84
CA GLY A 124 34.26 10.18 9.32
C GLY A 124 34.18 11.55 8.64
N LEU A 125 33.42 11.71 7.54
CA LEU A 125 33.23 13.01 6.91
C LEU A 125 32.24 13.89 7.72
N PRO A 126 32.58 15.17 8.00
CA PRO A 126 31.68 16.10 8.65
C PRO A 126 30.41 16.33 7.83
N VAL A 127 29.25 16.23 8.49
CA VAL A 127 27.93 16.44 7.91
C VAL A 127 27.38 17.81 8.29
N LEU A 128 26.75 18.49 7.35
CA LEU A 128 25.94 19.69 7.55
C LEU A 128 24.55 19.44 6.95
N ASP A 129 23.49 19.66 7.71
CA ASP A 129 22.13 19.38 7.27
C ASP A 129 21.31 20.66 7.20
N THR A 130 20.45 20.80 6.19
CA THR A 130 19.51 21.93 6.05
C THR A 130 18.14 21.65 6.66
N CYS A 131 17.90 20.42 7.17
CA CYS A 131 16.71 20.00 7.89
C CYS A 131 17.01 19.87 9.40
N THR A 132 17.07 21.00 10.09
CA THR A 132 17.50 21.08 11.51
C THR A 132 16.54 21.89 12.36
N GLU A 133 16.65 21.79 13.69
CA GLU A 133 15.86 22.61 14.61
C GLU A 133 16.12 24.12 14.41
N THR A 134 17.33 24.52 14.03
CA THR A 134 17.65 25.93 13.71
C THR A 134 16.90 26.41 12.46
N THR A 135 16.79 25.57 11.43
CA THR A 135 15.93 25.89 10.27
C THR A 135 14.44 25.83 10.60
N ALA A 136 14.01 24.99 11.54
CA ALA A 136 12.63 24.98 12.03
C ALA A 136 12.27 26.27 12.80
N GLU A 137 13.20 26.80 13.60
CA GLU A 137 13.05 28.09 14.28
C GLU A 137 13.01 29.28 13.31
N LEU A 138 13.70 29.14 12.16
CA LEU A 138 13.67 30.12 11.08
C LEU A 138 12.31 30.10 10.37
N CYS A 139 11.84 28.93 9.93
CA CYS A 139 10.58 28.81 9.20
C CYS A 139 9.32 28.93 10.08
N ARG A 140 9.43 28.61 11.37
CA ARG A 140 8.35 28.65 12.39
C ARG A 140 7.08 27.91 12.01
N LEU A 141 7.24 26.77 11.33
CA LEU A 141 6.12 25.98 10.85
C LEU A 141 5.38 25.30 12.02
N PRO A 142 4.04 25.31 12.04
CA PRO A 142 3.27 24.82 13.18
C PRO A 142 3.30 23.28 13.34
N GLY A 143 3.35 22.84 14.60
CA GLY A 143 3.16 21.46 15.08
C GLY A 143 4.31 20.48 14.82
N GLY A 144 5.51 20.90 15.18
CA GLY A 144 6.56 19.97 15.56
C GLY A 144 6.18 19.15 16.79
N LYS A 145 6.91 18.05 16.99
CA LYS A 145 6.72 17.16 18.13
C LYS A 145 7.11 17.88 19.43
N GLY A 146 6.38 17.59 20.52
CA GLY A 146 6.71 18.13 21.84
C GLY A 146 6.54 19.66 21.98
N GLY A 147 5.70 20.28 21.15
CA GLY A 147 5.45 21.73 21.18
C GLY A 147 6.49 22.57 20.42
N LYS A 148 7.45 21.94 19.74
CA LYS A 148 8.42 22.62 18.88
C LYS A 148 7.84 23.00 17.52
N PHE A 149 8.60 23.76 16.73
CA PHE A 149 8.29 23.98 15.31
C PHE A 149 8.53 22.70 14.49
N LYS A 150 7.78 22.56 13.40
CA LYS A 150 7.94 21.45 12.46
C LYS A 150 9.25 21.66 11.68
N LEU A 151 10.04 20.61 11.54
CA LEU A 151 11.19 20.61 10.62
C LEU A 151 10.69 20.86 9.19
N PRO A 152 11.27 21.83 8.44
CA PRO A 152 10.79 22.17 7.11
C PRO A 152 11.13 21.04 6.12
N THR A 153 10.21 20.75 5.20
CA THR A 153 10.57 20.01 3.98
C THR A 153 11.49 20.88 3.10
N LEU A 154 12.18 20.28 2.12
CA LEU A 154 13.02 21.03 1.20
C LEU A 154 12.24 22.16 0.51
N THR A 155 11.04 21.86 0.04
CA THR A 155 10.13 22.84 -0.59
C THR A 155 9.71 23.94 0.38
N GLU A 156 9.41 23.62 1.64
CA GLU A 156 9.04 24.62 2.65
C GLU A 156 10.21 25.55 3.00
N LEU A 157 11.43 25.00 3.14
CA LEU A 157 12.64 25.79 3.39
C LEU A 157 12.98 26.66 2.18
N TYR A 158 12.93 26.09 0.97
CA TYR A 158 13.20 26.80 -0.28
C TYR A 158 12.24 27.98 -0.45
N ASN A 159 10.94 27.76 -0.26
CA ASN A 159 9.94 28.83 -0.33
C ASN A 159 10.20 29.90 0.74
N HIS A 160 10.56 29.52 1.96
CA HIS A 160 10.89 30.50 3.01
C HIS A 160 12.09 31.39 2.63
N LEU A 161 13.11 30.84 1.99
CA LEU A 161 14.34 31.57 1.64
C LEU A 161 14.20 32.42 0.37
N PHE A 162 13.35 32.02 -0.57
CA PHE A 162 13.29 32.63 -1.91
C PHE A 162 11.92 33.17 -2.33
N ASP A 163 10.85 32.93 -1.56
CA ASP A 163 9.45 33.23 -1.94
C ASP A 163 9.08 32.63 -3.32
N ASP A 164 9.60 31.43 -3.58
CA ASP A 164 9.53 30.72 -4.86
C ASP A 164 9.43 29.21 -4.65
N GLY A 165 9.02 28.47 -5.68
CA GLY A 165 9.06 27.01 -5.74
C GLY A 165 10.21 26.50 -6.61
N PHE A 166 10.37 25.17 -6.67
CA PHE A 166 11.19 24.54 -7.69
C PHE A 166 10.43 23.37 -8.32
N GLU A 167 10.70 23.11 -9.60
CA GLU A 167 10.05 22.03 -10.35
C GLU A 167 10.71 20.67 -10.07
N GLU A 168 9.98 19.58 -10.31
CA GLU A 168 10.47 18.19 -10.20
C GLU A 168 10.99 17.80 -8.80
N ALA A 169 10.37 18.29 -7.71
CA ALA A 169 10.64 17.76 -6.36
C ALA A 169 10.45 16.24 -6.32
N HIS A 170 11.29 15.54 -5.54
CA HIS A 170 11.46 14.08 -5.58
C HIS A 170 12.12 13.59 -6.88
N ASN A 171 13.11 14.35 -7.31
CA ASN A 171 14.09 13.93 -8.30
C ASN A 171 15.43 14.35 -7.72
N ALA A 172 16.28 13.36 -7.40
CA ALA A 172 17.55 13.62 -6.73
C ALA A 172 18.36 14.75 -7.40
N SER A 173 18.32 14.92 -8.73
CA SER A 173 19.06 16.01 -9.37
C SER A 173 18.50 17.40 -9.06
N ALA A 174 17.17 17.54 -9.03
CA ALA A 174 16.49 18.78 -8.68
C ALA A 174 16.63 19.08 -7.18
N ASP A 175 16.48 18.05 -6.34
CA ASP A 175 16.59 18.17 -4.89
C ASP A 175 18.03 18.50 -4.45
N VAL A 176 19.06 17.99 -5.13
CA VAL A 176 20.45 18.41 -4.89
C VAL A 176 20.67 19.88 -5.24
N GLU A 177 20.10 20.37 -6.35
CA GLU A 177 20.22 21.77 -6.75
C GLU A 177 19.51 22.70 -5.76
N ALA A 178 18.28 22.35 -5.36
CA ALA A 178 17.51 23.09 -4.38
C ALA A 178 18.21 23.08 -3.01
N THR A 179 18.70 21.93 -2.56
CA THR A 179 19.47 21.80 -1.32
C THR A 179 20.74 22.63 -1.35
N ALA A 180 21.51 22.59 -2.44
CA ALA A 180 22.72 23.40 -2.60
C ALA A 180 22.39 24.89 -2.51
N ARG A 181 21.34 25.34 -3.20
CA ARG A 181 20.89 26.74 -3.18
C ARG A 181 20.48 27.17 -1.77
N CYS A 182 19.66 26.39 -1.08
CA CYS A 182 19.25 26.64 0.31
C CYS A 182 20.46 26.72 1.25
N PHE A 183 21.38 25.75 1.16
CA PHE A 183 22.58 25.70 2.01
C PHE A 183 23.46 26.94 1.85
N PHE A 184 23.76 27.34 0.61
CA PHE A 184 24.57 28.53 0.36
C PHE A 184 23.86 29.82 0.75
N GLU A 185 22.53 29.88 0.68
CA GLU A 185 21.75 31.02 1.15
C GLU A 185 21.76 31.13 2.69
N LEU A 186 21.69 30.00 3.39
CA LEU A 186 21.90 29.95 4.84
C LEU A 186 23.31 30.43 5.23
N LEU A 187 24.34 30.04 4.47
CA LEU A 187 25.71 30.54 4.66
C LEU A 187 25.82 32.05 4.41
N ARG A 188 25.16 32.56 3.36
CA ARG A 188 25.14 33.99 2.99
C ARG A 188 24.48 34.84 4.08
N THR A 189 23.38 34.37 4.65
CA THR A 189 22.63 35.08 5.70
C THR A 189 23.23 34.86 7.10
N GLY A 190 24.04 33.82 7.28
CA GLY A 190 24.55 33.40 8.58
C GLY A 190 23.48 32.81 9.49
N GLN A 191 22.36 32.35 8.92
CA GLN A 191 21.23 31.77 9.65
C GLN A 191 21.17 30.25 9.42
N GLY A 192 20.38 29.53 10.22
CA GLY A 192 20.15 28.09 10.04
C GLY A 192 21.24 27.16 10.58
N PHE A 193 22.34 27.68 11.13
CA PHE A 193 23.40 26.90 11.76
C PHE A 193 23.44 27.11 13.28
N THR A 194 23.78 26.06 14.00
CA THR A 194 24.19 26.17 15.40
C THR A 194 25.54 26.89 15.52
N ARG A 195 25.86 27.34 16.74
CA ARG A 195 27.18 27.92 17.03
C ARG A 195 28.32 26.94 16.74
N GLU A 196 28.16 25.67 17.13
CA GLU A 196 29.18 24.63 16.93
C GLU A 196 29.43 24.35 15.45
N GLU A 197 28.36 24.29 14.64
CA GLU A 197 28.49 24.12 13.19
C GLU A 197 29.20 25.31 12.55
N SER A 198 28.83 26.53 12.95
CA SER A 198 29.47 27.75 12.45
C SER A 198 30.96 27.80 12.79
N GLU A 199 31.33 27.47 14.03
CA GLU A 199 32.71 27.38 14.48
C GLU A 199 33.49 26.28 13.73
N ARG A 200 32.87 25.12 13.47
CA ARG A 200 33.47 24.02 12.70
C ARG A 200 33.71 24.42 11.24
N ILE A 201 32.75 25.09 10.60
CA ILE A 201 32.90 25.60 9.23
C ILE A 201 34.07 26.59 9.17
N ALA A 202 34.12 27.53 10.12
CA ALA A 202 35.19 28.53 10.19
C ALA A 202 36.57 27.89 10.42
N LEU A 203 36.66 26.84 11.26
CA LEU A 203 37.91 26.13 11.52
C LEU A 203 38.44 25.39 10.27
N ILE A 204 37.56 24.76 9.49
CA ILE A 204 37.93 23.93 8.34
C ILE A 204 38.18 24.76 7.06
N ILE A 205 37.54 25.92 6.95
CA ILE A 205 37.62 26.82 5.79
C ILE A 205 38.47 28.07 6.10
N SER A 206 37.93 29.04 6.84
CA SER A 206 38.67 30.20 7.37
C SER A 206 37.89 30.92 8.49
N PRO A 207 38.56 31.59 9.45
CA PRO A 207 37.90 32.25 10.59
C PRO A 207 36.86 33.32 10.20
N ASP A 208 37.04 33.97 9.06
CA ASP A 208 36.22 35.07 8.52
C ASP A 208 35.25 34.61 7.41
N TYR A 209 35.02 33.29 7.30
CA TYR A 209 34.37 32.66 6.16
C TYR A 209 32.98 33.23 5.85
N PHE A 210 32.07 33.32 6.83
CA PHE A 210 30.71 33.82 6.61
C PHE A 210 30.68 35.27 6.11
N VAL A 211 31.56 36.13 6.65
CA VAL A 211 31.69 37.53 6.21
C VAL A 211 32.18 37.60 4.77
N ARG A 212 33.19 36.80 4.42
CA ARG A 212 33.71 36.72 3.05
C ARG A 212 32.68 36.18 2.08
N PHE A 213 31.96 35.13 2.45
CA PHE A 213 30.94 34.50 1.62
C PHE A 213 29.82 35.50 1.31
N ALA A 214 29.27 36.17 2.34
CA ALA A 214 28.26 37.21 2.18
C ALA A 214 28.76 38.39 1.35
N GLY A 215 30.04 38.79 1.50
CA GLY A 215 30.65 39.86 0.73
C GLY A 215 30.78 39.56 -0.78
N MET A 216 31.01 38.29 -1.14
CA MET A 216 31.06 37.89 -2.56
C MET A 216 29.68 37.57 -3.16
N HIS A 217 28.69 37.30 -2.32
CA HIS A 217 27.31 37.02 -2.71
C HIS A 217 26.37 38.09 -2.14
N PRO A 218 26.35 39.32 -2.72
CA PRO A 218 25.54 40.43 -2.20
C PRO A 218 24.03 40.25 -2.46
N GLN A 219 23.66 39.33 -3.34
CA GLN A 219 22.28 39.01 -3.70
C GLN A 219 21.94 37.57 -3.30
N PRO A 220 20.66 37.21 -3.17
CA PRO A 220 20.25 35.82 -2.94
C PRO A 220 20.89 34.85 -3.93
N VAL A 221 21.33 33.70 -3.43
CA VAL A 221 22.01 32.68 -4.23
C VAL A 221 21.12 32.24 -5.39
N GLN A 222 21.69 32.20 -6.59
CA GLN A 222 21.00 31.79 -7.81
C GLN A 222 21.11 30.27 -8.01
N PRO A 223 20.14 29.63 -8.69
CA PRO A 223 20.25 28.23 -9.06
C PRO A 223 21.42 28.01 -10.03
N ALA A 224 21.94 26.78 -10.09
CA ALA A 224 23.01 26.41 -11.01
C ALA A 224 22.53 26.34 -12.48
N GLY A 225 21.22 26.26 -12.70
CA GLY A 225 20.60 26.24 -14.03
C GLY A 225 20.67 24.88 -14.70
N LEU A 226 20.69 23.80 -13.92
CA LEU A 226 20.72 22.44 -14.45
C LEU A 226 19.35 22.07 -15.04
N LYS A 227 19.36 21.26 -16.11
CA LYS A 227 18.13 20.72 -16.69
C LYS A 227 17.83 19.37 -16.07
N HIS A 228 16.65 19.24 -15.48
CA HIS A 228 16.17 18.00 -14.88
C HIS A 228 15.23 17.27 -15.82
N ILE A 229 15.34 15.95 -15.87
CA ILE A 229 14.46 15.10 -16.68
C ILE A 229 13.20 14.83 -15.88
N ASN A 230 12.02 15.01 -16.49
CA ASN A 230 10.76 14.59 -15.89
C ASN A 230 10.66 13.05 -15.95
N LEU A 231 11.01 12.40 -14.85
CA LEU A 231 11.10 10.93 -14.76
C LEU A 231 9.72 10.27 -14.90
N LYS A 232 8.65 10.91 -14.39
CA LYS A 232 7.27 10.44 -14.53
C LYS A 232 6.87 10.32 -16.00
N ALA A 233 7.12 11.37 -16.78
CA ALA A 233 6.83 11.38 -18.21
C ALA A 233 7.65 10.33 -18.98
N GLU A 234 8.92 10.11 -18.61
CA GLU A 234 9.75 9.07 -19.24
C GLU A 234 9.25 7.65 -18.91
N SER A 235 8.89 7.38 -17.66
CA SER A 235 8.29 6.09 -17.26
C SER A 235 6.95 5.85 -17.97
N GLU A 236 6.11 6.87 -18.10
CA GLU A 236 4.84 6.76 -18.82
C GLU A 236 5.02 6.47 -20.31
N LYS A 237 6.04 7.04 -20.95
CA LYS A 237 6.36 6.75 -22.37
C LYS A 237 6.67 5.26 -22.55
N LEU A 238 7.51 4.69 -21.68
CA LEU A 238 7.86 3.27 -21.74
C LEU A 238 6.65 2.38 -21.46
N ARG A 239 5.80 2.77 -20.51
CA ARG A 239 4.56 2.04 -20.21
C ARG A 239 3.63 1.97 -21.41
N LYS A 240 3.38 3.09 -22.10
CA LYS A 240 2.51 3.12 -23.29
C LYS A 240 3.00 2.23 -24.42
N VAL A 241 4.32 2.04 -24.53
CA VAL A 241 4.92 1.13 -25.50
C VAL A 241 4.70 -0.33 -25.10
N GLN A 242 4.78 -0.66 -23.80
CA GLN A 242 4.56 -2.01 -23.28
C GLN A 242 3.09 -2.42 -23.22
N SER A 243 2.18 -1.48 -22.98
CA SER A 243 0.72 -1.73 -22.84
C SER A 243 -0.04 -1.74 -24.18
N ALA A 244 0.67 -1.86 -25.32
CA ALA A 244 0.08 -1.73 -26.66
C ALA A 244 -0.77 -2.94 -27.11
N GLU A 245 -0.84 -4.01 -26.30
CA GLU A 245 -1.74 -5.14 -26.53
C GLU A 245 -3.10 -4.87 -25.87
N THR A 246 -3.94 -4.08 -26.55
CA THR A 246 -5.35 -3.92 -26.17
C THR A 246 -6.16 -5.08 -26.74
N ILE A 247 -7.08 -5.61 -25.92
CA ILE A 247 -8.04 -6.63 -26.35
C ILE A 247 -8.88 -6.08 -27.51
N SER A 248 -9.04 -6.88 -28.56
CA SER A 248 -9.79 -6.46 -29.75
C SER A 248 -11.28 -6.27 -29.48
N GLU A 249 -11.97 -5.39 -30.21
CA GLU A 249 -13.42 -5.22 -30.08
C GLU A 249 -14.20 -6.52 -30.33
N ALA A 250 -13.70 -7.37 -31.24
CA ALA A 250 -14.27 -8.68 -31.54
C ALA A 250 -14.20 -9.63 -30.33
N GLU A 251 -13.09 -9.60 -29.60
CA GLU A 251 -12.89 -10.41 -28.39
C GLU A 251 -13.74 -9.89 -27.24
N ILE A 252 -13.85 -8.58 -27.06
CA ILE A 252 -14.78 -7.99 -26.07
C ILE A 252 -16.24 -8.40 -26.36
N HIS A 253 -16.65 -8.41 -27.64
CA HIS A 253 -17.99 -8.85 -28.02
C HIS A 253 -18.23 -10.33 -27.67
N GLU A 254 -17.24 -11.19 -27.89
CA GLU A 254 -17.34 -12.61 -27.54
C GLU A 254 -17.35 -12.83 -26.03
N ASN A 255 -16.50 -12.12 -25.28
CA ASN A 255 -16.48 -12.17 -23.82
C ASN A 255 -17.82 -11.75 -23.22
N ARG A 256 -18.47 -10.71 -23.77
CA ARG A 256 -19.81 -10.29 -23.34
C ARG A 256 -20.87 -11.38 -23.54
N LYS A 257 -20.79 -12.16 -24.63
CA LYS A 257 -21.71 -13.29 -24.84
C LYS A 257 -21.47 -14.37 -23.78
N GLN A 258 -20.22 -14.74 -23.53
CA GLN A 258 -19.86 -15.71 -22.49
C GLN A 258 -20.36 -15.27 -21.11
N LEU A 259 -20.20 -13.98 -20.80
CA LEU A 259 -20.64 -13.41 -19.53
C LEU A 259 -22.17 -13.31 -19.40
N GLY A 260 -22.92 -13.30 -20.50
CA GLY A 260 -24.38 -13.22 -20.49
C GLY A 260 -25.01 -14.27 -19.56
N GLU A 261 -24.55 -15.52 -19.67
CA GLU A 261 -25.04 -16.66 -18.88
C GLU A 261 -24.24 -16.90 -17.59
N ALA A 262 -23.10 -16.23 -17.40
CA ALA A 262 -22.24 -16.44 -16.25
C ALA A 262 -22.96 -16.11 -14.92
N VAL A 263 -22.72 -16.93 -13.90
CA VAL A 263 -23.23 -16.69 -12.54
C VAL A 263 -22.31 -15.72 -11.83
N PHE A 264 -22.89 -14.70 -11.19
CA PHE A 264 -22.16 -13.81 -10.30
C PHE A 264 -22.74 -13.86 -8.89
N ALA A 265 -21.86 -13.78 -7.90
CA ALA A 265 -22.17 -13.65 -6.48
C ALA A 265 -21.05 -12.85 -5.83
N HIS A 266 -21.38 -11.91 -4.95
CA HIS A 266 -20.35 -11.20 -4.21
C HIS A 266 -19.72 -12.10 -3.15
N LEU A 267 -18.39 -12.22 -3.19
CA LEU A 267 -17.60 -13.08 -2.29
C LEU A 267 -16.86 -12.32 -1.17
N HIS A 268 -16.83 -10.98 -1.24
CA HIS A 268 -16.15 -10.11 -0.27
C HIS A 268 -17.08 -8.94 0.07
N ASN A 269 -17.84 -9.10 1.17
CA ASN A 269 -18.81 -8.12 1.63
C ASN A 269 -18.72 -7.94 3.15
N HIS A 270 -18.79 -6.68 3.57
CA HIS A 270 -18.89 -6.30 4.97
C HIS A 270 -20.32 -5.96 5.34
N SER A 271 -20.70 -6.30 6.56
CA SER A 271 -21.96 -5.89 7.18
C SER A 271 -21.70 -4.94 8.35
N GLN A 272 -22.77 -4.46 8.99
CA GLN A 272 -22.72 -3.70 10.24
C GLN A 272 -21.91 -4.38 11.37
N PHE A 273 -21.60 -5.68 11.27
CA PHE A 273 -20.74 -6.41 12.21
C PHE A 273 -19.23 -6.21 11.92
N SER A 274 -18.87 -5.64 10.78
CA SER A 274 -17.59 -4.93 10.62
C SER A 274 -17.70 -3.58 11.33
N ILE A 275 -17.60 -3.63 12.66
CA ILE A 275 -17.92 -2.52 13.57
C ILE A 275 -17.17 -1.25 13.15
N LEU A 276 -17.95 -0.16 12.99
CA LEU A 276 -17.48 1.17 12.59
C LEU A 276 -16.74 1.21 11.24
N GLN A 277 -16.94 0.20 10.38
CA GLN A 277 -16.29 0.10 9.06
C GLN A 277 -17.26 -0.12 7.91
N ALA A 278 -18.46 -0.64 8.18
CA ALA A 278 -19.50 -0.85 7.17
C ALA A 278 -20.88 -0.49 7.70
N THR A 279 -21.78 -0.09 6.79
CA THR A 279 -23.16 0.30 7.09
C THR A 279 -24.19 -0.70 6.57
N SER A 280 -23.77 -1.71 5.81
CA SER A 280 -24.65 -2.73 5.24
C SER A 280 -25.35 -3.57 6.32
N GLY A 281 -26.67 -3.43 6.45
CA GLY A 281 -27.48 -4.32 7.29
C GLY A 281 -27.64 -5.71 6.67
N ILE A 282 -27.62 -6.78 7.46
CA ILE A 282 -27.77 -8.17 6.99
C ILE A 282 -29.03 -8.35 6.14
N LYS A 283 -30.16 -7.82 6.60
CA LYS A 283 -31.44 -7.92 5.87
C LYS A 283 -31.40 -7.23 4.52
N GLU A 284 -30.76 -6.06 4.44
CA GLU A 284 -30.62 -5.32 3.19
C GLU A 284 -29.64 -5.99 2.24
N LEU A 285 -28.57 -6.62 2.76
CA LEU A 285 -27.66 -7.46 1.96
C LEU A 285 -28.40 -8.64 1.30
N VAL A 286 -29.22 -9.36 2.06
CA VAL A 286 -30.01 -10.49 1.53
C VAL A 286 -31.03 -10.01 0.49
N LYS A 287 -31.72 -8.89 0.74
CA LYS A 287 -32.64 -8.29 -0.24
C LYS A 287 -31.93 -7.83 -1.51
N ALA A 288 -30.77 -7.19 -1.39
CA ALA A 288 -29.98 -6.72 -2.53
C ALA A 288 -29.51 -7.91 -3.38
N THR A 289 -29.09 -8.99 -2.75
CA THR A 289 -28.73 -10.27 -3.39
C THR A 289 -29.92 -10.84 -4.18
N ALA A 290 -31.10 -10.92 -3.55
CA ALA A 290 -32.32 -11.40 -4.20
C ALA A 290 -32.75 -10.52 -5.38
N ARG A 291 -32.70 -9.19 -5.20
CA ARG A 291 -33.02 -8.20 -6.25
C ARG A 291 -32.10 -8.32 -7.45
N ALA A 292 -30.80 -8.58 -7.22
CA ALA A 292 -29.81 -8.80 -8.26
C ALA A 292 -29.81 -10.24 -8.83
N LYS A 293 -30.76 -11.09 -8.40
CA LYS A 293 -30.91 -12.49 -8.82
C LYS A 293 -29.62 -13.32 -8.65
N MET A 294 -28.79 -12.98 -7.67
CA MET A 294 -27.56 -13.72 -7.37
C MET A 294 -27.91 -15.00 -6.60
N PRO A 295 -27.37 -16.17 -6.97
CA PRO A 295 -27.69 -17.44 -6.32
C PRO A 295 -26.95 -17.67 -5.01
N ALA A 296 -25.98 -16.82 -4.67
CA ALA A 296 -25.20 -16.88 -3.45
C ALA A 296 -24.73 -15.49 -3.03
N VAL A 297 -24.35 -15.34 -1.77
CA VAL A 297 -23.65 -14.16 -1.26
C VAL A 297 -22.79 -14.55 -0.06
N ALA A 298 -21.60 -13.95 0.03
CA ALA A 298 -20.70 -14.14 1.16
C ALA A 298 -20.82 -13.03 2.21
N LEU A 299 -20.67 -13.41 3.48
CA LEU A 299 -20.43 -12.47 4.58
C LEU A 299 -18.99 -12.64 5.07
N THR A 300 -18.17 -11.61 4.93
CA THR A 300 -16.72 -11.64 5.25
C THR A 300 -16.36 -10.48 6.15
N ASP A 301 -17.03 -10.37 7.30
CA ASP A 301 -16.79 -9.27 8.23
C ASP A 301 -15.34 -9.22 8.74
N THR A 302 -14.90 -8.01 9.09
CA THR A 302 -13.51 -7.76 9.47
C THR A 302 -13.17 -8.44 10.80
N ALA A 303 -12.37 -9.49 10.70
CA ALA A 303 -11.75 -10.27 11.79
C ALA A 303 -12.71 -10.82 12.85
N ASN A 304 -14.00 -10.96 12.52
CA ASN A 304 -14.99 -11.49 13.45
C ASN A 304 -16.10 -12.27 12.74
N MET A 305 -16.82 -13.10 13.52
CA MET A 305 -17.91 -13.95 13.04
C MET A 305 -19.26 -13.59 13.67
N MET A 306 -19.41 -12.39 14.23
CA MET A 306 -20.57 -11.99 15.05
C MET A 306 -21.88 -12.03 14.24
N GLY A 307 -21.83 -11.65 12.97
CA GLY A 307 -22.98 -11.63 12.07
C GLY A 307 -23.39 -13.00 11.51
N ALA A 308 -22.56 -14.04 11.64
CA ALA A 308 -22.73 -15.30 10.91
C ALA A 308 -24.07 -15.99 11.18
N PHE A 309 -24.49 -16.08 12.45
CA PHE A 309 -25.78 -16.69 12.81
C PHE A 309 -26.96 -15.88 12.26
N HIS A 310 -26.93 -14.56 12.43
CA HIS A 310 -27.98 -13.67 11.93
C HIS A 310 -28.12 -13.75 10.41
N PHE A 311 -27.00 -13.86 9.70
CA PHE A 311 -26.94 -13.96 8.26
C PHE A 311 -27.54 -15.26 7.73
N VAL A 312 -27.14 -16.41 8.28
CA VAL A 312 -27.73 -17.71 7.90
C VAL A 312 -29.22 -17.75 8.21
N LYS A 313 -29.63 -17.24 9.38
CA LYS A 313 -31.04 -17.16 9.78
C LYS A 313 -31.87 -16.34 8.79
N GLU A 314 -31.39 -15.17 8.37
CA GLU A 314 -32.10 -14.29 7.43
C GLU A 314 -32.20 -14.93 6.04
N ILE A 315 -31.12 -15.54 5.54
CA ILE A 315 -31.14 -16.26 4.26
C ILE A 315 -32.12 -17.44 4.30
N ASN A 316 -32.15 -18.20 5.39
CA ASN A 316 -33.10 -19.30 5.55
C ASN A 316 -34.55 -18.82 5.58
N ALA A 317 -34.82 -17.67 6.19
CA ALA A 317 -36.14 -17.04 6.15
C ALA A 317 -36.52 -16.62 4.72
N HIS A 318 -35.62 -15.94 4.00
CA HIS A 318 -35.80 -15.57 2.60
C HIS A 318 -36.07 -16.78 1.71
N ASN A 319 -35.26 -17.84 1.83
CA ASN A 319 -35.38 -19.06 1.02
C ASN A 319 -36.72 -19.75 1.22
N LYS A 320 -37.22 -19.82 2.47
CA LYS A 320 -38.58 -20.34 2.74
C LYS A 320 -39.66 -19.52 2.05
N THR A 321 -39.55 -18.19 2.09
CA THR A 321 -40.50 -17.31 1.38
C THR A 321 -40.41 -17.45 -0.13
N ALA A 322 -39.20 -17.55 -0.69
CA ALA A 322 -38.97 -17.75 -2.11
C ALA A 322 -39.55 -19.09 -2.60
N GLU A 323 -39.36 -20.16 -1.83
CA GLU A 323 -39.91 -21.48 -2.14
C GLU A 323 -41.45 -21.45 -2.17
N THR A 324 -42.10 -20.85 -1.18
CA THR A 324 -43.56 -20.70 -1.15
C THR A 324 -44.06 -19.91 -2.36
N ARG A 325 -43.42 -18.77 -2.68
CA ARG A 325 -43.78 -17.95 -3.85
C ARG A 325 -43.65 -18.71 -5.17
N ASN A 326 -42.56 -19.46 -5.33
CA ASN A 326 -42.34 -20.25 -6.53
C ASN A 326 -43.37 -21.39 -6.67
N LYS A 327 -43.74 -22.05 -5.56
CA LYS A 327 -44.81 -23.05 -5.55
C LYS A 327 -46.16 -22.45 -5.95
N GLU A 328 -46.48 -21.24 -5.45
CA GLU A 328 -47.70 -20.52 -5.80
C GLU A 328 -47.73 -20.08 -7.27
N ALA A 329 -46.61 -19.57 -7.81
CA ALA A 329 -46.48 -19.21 -9.22
C ALA A 329 -46.70 -20.43 -10.12
N LEU A 330 -46.03 -21.55 -9.81
CA LEU A 330 -46.21 -22.81 -10.53
C LEU A 330 -47.66 -23.31 -10.48
N ALA A 331 -48.33 -23.19 -9.34
CA ALA A 331 -49.74 -23.57 -9.20
C ALA A 331 -50.69 -22.68 -10.04
N LYS A 332 -50.28 -21.44 -10.36
CA LYS A 332 -51.01 -20.52 -11.26
C LYS A 332 -50.61 -20.66 -12.73
N GLY A 333 -49.67 -21.55 -13.05
CA GLY A 333 -49.11 -21.68 -14.41
C GLY A 333 -48.12 -20.57 -14.79
N GLU A 334 -47.62 -19.82 -13.82
CA GLU A 334 -46.60 -18.78 -13.98
C GLU A 334 -45.18 -19.37 -13.79
N LEU A 335 -44.17 -18.72 -14.36
CA LEU A 335 -42.77 -19.13 -14.19
C LEU A 335 -42.27 -18.71 -12.79
N PRO A 336 -41.52 -19.57 -12.08
CA PRO A 336 -40.95 -19.21 -10.79
C PRO A 336 -39.84 -18.17 -10.96
N GLU A 337 -39.98 -17.01 -10.32
CA GLU A 337 -39.02 -15.90 -10.44
C GLU A 337 -38.15 -15.70 -9.19
N ALA A 338 -38.55 -16.25 -8.03
CA ALA A 338 -37.83 -16.01 -6.79
C ALA A 338 -36.57 -16.88 -6.71
N VAL A 339 -35.43 -16.26 -6.40
CA VAL A 339 -34.14 -16.93 -6.31
C VAL A 339 -33.86 -17.37 -4.88
N SER A 340 -33.52 -18.65 -4.69
CA SER A 340 -32.95 -19.15 -3.44
C SER A 340 -31.47 -18.78 -3.37
N ILE A 341 -31.03 -18.35 -2.20
CA ILE A 341 -29.68 -17.85 -1.96
C ILE A 341 -28.90 -18.86 -1.13
N LYS A 342 -27.71 -19.26 -1.60
CA LYS A 342 -26.75 -20.03 -0.81
C LYS A 342 -25.95 -19.08 0.10
N PRO A 343 -25.99 -19.26 1.43
CA PRO A 343 -25.14 -18.49 2.34
C PRO A 343 -23.69 -18.97 2.22
N ILE A 344 -22.74 -18.04 2.08
CA ILE A 344 -21.30 -18.32 2.18
C ILE A 344 -20.79 -17.58 3.42
N ILE A 345 -20.25 -18.29 4.39
CA ILE A 345 -19.72 -17.68 5.61
C ILE A 345 -18.21 -17.56 5.47
N GLY A 346 -17.68 -16.37 5.70
CA GLY A 346 -16.26 -16.09 5.70
C GLY A 346 -15.86 -15.05 6.74
N CYS A 347 -14.60 -14.62 6.66
CA CYS A 347 -14.00 -13.62 7.52
C CYS A 347 -12.83 -12.96 6.79
N GLU A 348 -12.66 -11.64 6.92
CA GLU A 348 -11.45 -10.94 6.49
C GLU A 348 -10.49 -10.82 7.68
N PHE A 349 -9.44 -11.65 7.73
CA PHE A 349 -8.48 -11.66 8.84
C PHE A 349 -7.30 -10.72 8.62
N TYR A 350 -6.81 -10.12 9.71
CA TYR A 350 -5.48 -9.52 9.76
C TYR A 350 -4.41 -10.60 9.99
N VAL A 351 -3.54 -10.82 9.02
CA VAL A 351 -2.45 -11.80 9.08
C VAL A 351 -1.12 -11.08 9.16
N CYS A 352 -0.52 -11.07 10.35
CA CYS A 352 0.74 -10.39 10.66
C CYS A 352 1.91 -11.38 10.68
N GLU A 353 3.14 -10.86 10.83
CA GLU A 353 4.34 -11.70 10.87
C GLU A 353 4.39 -12.55 12.15
N ASN A 354 4.08 -11.92 13.28
CA ASN A 354 4.01 -12.58 14.59
C ASN A 354 2.93 -11.96 15.47
N ARG A 355 1.87 -12.71 15.74
CA ARG A 355 0.70 -12.21 16.50
C ARG A 355 1.04 -11.84 17.94
N LYS A 356 2.13 -12.39 18.49
CA LYS A 356 2.58 -12.18 19.87
C LYS A 356 3.51 -10.96 20.01
N ASP A 357 4.06 -10.45 18.92
CA ASP A 357 4.90 -9.26 18.95
C ASP A 357 4.05 -7.99 19.13
N ARG A 358 4.42 -7.20 20.14
CA ARG A 358 3.84 -5.90 20.49
C ARG A 358 4.91 -4.81 20.63
N SER A 359 6.16 -5.13 20.33
CA SER A 359 7.28 -4.17 20.36
C SER A 359 7.18 -3.15 19.22
N ARG A 360 6.51 -3.52 18.13
CA ARG A 360 6.24 -2.67 16.97
C ARG A 360 4.81 -2.85 16.47
N ARG A 361 4.33 -1.82 15.77
CA ARG A 361 3.05 -1.86 15.06
C ARG A 361 3.18 -2.66 13.77
N ASP A 362 2.64 -3.87 13.81
CA ASP A 362 2.39 -4.71 12.64
C ASP A 362 0.92 -5.11 12.64
N ASN A 363 0.09 -4.42 11.86
CA ASN A 363 -1.33 -4.76 11.78
C ASN A 363 -1.59 -5.95 10.85
N GLY A 364 -0.58 -6.45 10.14
CA GLY A 364 -0.71 -7.51 9.14
C GLY A 364 -1.47 -7.10 7.88
N TYR A 365 -1.64 -8.08 7.01
CA TYR A 365 -2.37 -7.97 5.75
C TYR A 365 -3.79 -8.49 5.89
N ARG A 366 -4.72 -7.98 5.08
CA ARG A 366 -6.13 -8.40 5.12
C ARG A 366 -6.40 -9.53 4.14
N ILE A 367 -6.72 -10.71 4.66
CA ILE A 367 -6.91 -11.93 3.88
C ILE A 367 -8.34 -12.43 4.04
N VAL A 368 -9.01 -12.69 2.91
CA VAL A 368 -10.39 -13.18 2.91
C VAL A 368 -10.38 -14.69 2.95
N MET A 369 -11.13 -15.27 3.89
CA MET A 369 -11.25 -16.72 4.04
C MET A 369 -12.73 -17.13 4.06
N LEU A 370 -13.10 -18.12 3.26
CA LEU A 370 -14.47 -18.63 3.11
C LEU A 370 -14.54 -20.09 3.59
N ALA A 371 -15.54 -20.43 4.38
CA ALA A 371 -15.75 -21.78 4.86
C ALA A 371 -16.48 -22.65 3.82
N LYS A 372 -15.84 -23.73 3.35
CA LYS A 372 -16.47 -24.69 2.42
C LYS A 372 -17.63 -25.46 3.05
N ASN A 373 -17.58 -25.67 4.36
CA ASN A 373 -18.52 -26.49 5.11
C ASN A 373 -18.48 -26.15 6.61
N LYS A 374 -19.22 -26.92 7.43
CA LYS A 374 -19.31 -26.71 8.88
C LYS A 374 -17.96 -26.86 9.61
N ASN A 375 -17.03 -27.66 9.09
CA ASN A 375 -15.68 -27.77 9.64
C ASN A 375 -14.87 -26.50 9.36
N GLY A 376 -14.89 -26.02 8.11
CA GLY A 376 -14.31 -24.73 7.74
C GLY A 376 -14.84 -23.58 8.62
N TYR A 377 -16.14 -23.54 8.90
CA TYR A 377 -16.73 -22.55 9.82
C TYR A 377 -16.15 -22.64 11.24
N ARG A 378 -15.91 -23.84 11.75
CA ARG A 378 -15.27 -24.04 13.06
C ARG A 378 -13.83 -23.54 13.04
N ASN A 379 -13.09 -23.78 11.95
CA ASN A 379 -11.73 -23.30 11.75
C ASN A 379 -11.67 -21.76 11.74
N LEU A 380 -12.55 -21.11 10.96
CA LEU A 380 -12.69 -19.64 10.98
C LEU A 380 -13.03 -19.12 12.38
N SER A 381 -13.95 -19.77 13.08
CA SER A 381 -14.36 -19.37 14.43
C SER A 381 -13.21 -19.48 15.45
N LYS A 382 -12.36 -20.51 15.32
CA LYS A 382 -11.14 -20.66 16.15
C LYS A 382 -10.11 -19.59 15.83
N MET A 383 -9.86 -19.30 14.55
CA MET A 383 -8.96 -18.22 14.16
C MET A 383 -9.43 -16.86 14.67
N ALA A 384 -10.72 -16.54 14.52
CA ALA A 384 -11.30 -15.30 15.05
C ALA A 384 -11.16 -15.21 16.58
N SER A 385 -11.39 -16.32 17.29
CA SER A 385 -11.19 -16.34 18.75
C SER A 385 -9.73 -16.03 19.10
N ILE A 386 -8.77 -16.74 18.50
CA ILE A 386 -7.33 -16.57 18.72
C ILE A 386 -6.87 -15.14 18.41
N ALA A 387 -7.41 -14.55 17.33
CA ALA A 387 -7.11 -13.18 16.94
C ALA A 387 -7.42 -12.17 18.06
N TYR A 388 -8.50 -12.39 18.81
CA TYR A 388 -8.89 -11.56 19.94
C TYR A 388 -8.18 -11.93 21.26
N ILE A 389 -8.04 -13.21 21.59
CA ILE A 389 -7.52 -13.63 22.90
C ILE A 389 -5.99 -13.58 23.00
N GLU A 390 -5.29 -13.86 21.89
CA GLU A 390 -3.83 -13.94 21.85
C GLU A 390 -3.22 -12.80 21.01
N GLY A 391 -3.80 -12.55 19.83
CA GLY A 391 -3.19 -11.69 18.81
C GLY A 391 -3.59 -10.22 18.82
N PHE A 392 -4.53 -9.83 19.69
CA PHE A 392 -5.03 -8.47 19.72
C PHE A 392 -3.92 -7.49 20.12
N TYR A 393 -3.74 -6.47 19.28
CA TYR A 393 -2.88 -5.33 19.57
C TYR A 393 -3.63 -4.02 19.26
N TYR A 394 -3.49 -3.47 18.05
CA TYR A 394 -4.40 -2.42 17.55
C TYR A 394 -5.61 -3.00 16.82
N VAL A 395 -5.42 -4.18 16.23
CA VAL A 395 -6.45 -4.98 15.56
C VAL A 395 -6.32 -6.44 16.03
N PRO A 396 -7.36 -7.26 15.95
CA PRO A 396 -7.27 -8.70 16.19
C PRO A 396 -6.49 -9.37 15.06
N ARG A 397 -5.30 -9.90 15.35
CA ARG A 397 -4.38 -10.47 14.35
C ARG A 397 -4.17 -11.96 14.54
N ILE A 398 -4.00 -12.68 13.44
CA ILE A 398 -3.41 -14.02 13.42
C ILE A 398 -2.05 -13.97 12.69
N ASP A 399 -1.34 -15.08 12.66
CA ASP A 399 -0.09 -15.23 11.90
C ASP A 399 -0.13 -16.51 11.05
N ARG A 400 0.90 -16.69 10.24
CA ARG A 400 1.03 -17.84 9.34
C ARG A 400 0.99 -19.20 10.07
N GLU A 401 1.42 -19.26 11.33
CA GLU A 401 1.32 -20.48 12.17
C GLU A 401 -0.15 -20.85 12.40
N ILE A 402 -0.98 -19.89 12.80
CA ILE A 402 -2.41 -20.09 13.02
C ILE A 402 -3.14 -20.42 11.72
N VAL A 403 -2.80 -19.74 10.63
CA VAL A 403 -3.37 -20.02 9.30
C VAL A 403 -3.09 -21.47 8.88
N ALA A 404 -1.83 -21.93 8.98
CA ALA A 404 -1.46 -23.29 8.60
C ALA A 404 -2.12 -24.35 9.50
N ARG A 405 -2.34 -24.04 10.79
CA ARG A 405 -3.01 -24.96 11.74
C ARG A 405 -4.49 -25.17 11.41
N TYR A 406 -5.18 -24.16 10.90
CA TYR A 406 -6.62 -24.16 10.68
C TYR A 406 -7.00 -24.02 9.20
N SER A 407 -6.14 -24.48 8.28
CA SER A 407 -6.31 -24.31 6.83
C SER A 407 -7.33 -25.25 6.18
N GLU A 408 -7.68 -26.36 6.84
CA GLU A 408 -8.61 -27.35 6.29
C GLU A 408 -10.00 -26.75 6.05
N ASP A 409 -10.64 -27.17 4.96
CA ASP A 409 -12.01 -26.77 4.60
C ASP A 409 -12.23 -25.26 4.37
N ILE A 410 -11.18 -24.53 4.01
CA ILE A 410 -11.21 -23.08 3.75
C ILE A 410 -10.77 -22.78 2.32
N ILE A 411 -11.46 -21.83 1.69
CA ILE A 411 -11.05 -21.13 0.47
C ILE A 411 -10.44 -19.78 0.86
N VAL A 412 -9.35 -19.37 0.20
CA VAL A 412 -8.66 -18.10 0.46
C VAL A 412 -8.65 -17.24 -0.78
N LEU A 413 -8.98 -15.95 -0.61
CA LEU A 413 -8.75 -14.93 -1.61
C LEU A 413 -7.55 -14.07 -1.19
N THR A 414 -6.72 -13.65 -2.15
CA THR A 414 -5.50 -12.86 -1.85
C THR A 414 -5.77 -11.51 -1.20
N GLY A 415 -7.02 -11.03 -1.20
CA GLY A 415 -7.46 -9.80 -0.56
C GLY A 415 -7.51 -8.61 -1.50
N ASN A 416 -7.97 -7.48 -0.94
CA ASN A 416 -7.95 -6.17 -1.58
C ASN A 416 -6.53 -5.59 -1.67
N LEU A 417 -6.36 -4.28 -1.94
CA LEU A 417 -5.05 -3.62 -1.92
C LEU A 417 -4.28 -3.78 -0.59
N TYR A 418 -4.97 -4.11 0.51
CA TYR A 418 -4.38 -4.41 1.82
C TYR A 418 -4.09 -5.91 2.03
N GLY A 419 -4.39 -6.77 1.06
CA GLY A 419 -4.00 -8.18 1.04
C GLY A 419 -2.50 -8.35 0.85
N GLU A 420 -1.95 -9.50 1.25
CA GLU A 420 -0.49 -9.67 1.32
C GLU A 420 0.18 -9.56 -0.06
N VAL A 421 -0.38 -10.22 -1.07
CA VAL A 421 0.18 -10.20 -2.43
C VAL A 421 0.01 -8.81 -3.06
N PRO A 422 -1.20 -8.21 -3.12
CA PRO A 422 -1.40 -6.84 -3.60
C PRO A 422 -0.53 -5.79 -2.92
N ALA A 423 -0.51 -5.76 -1.59
CA ALA A 423 0.24 -4.76 -0.84
C ALA A 423 1.74 -4.88 -1.08
N LYS A 424 2.28 -6.10 -1.20
CA LYS A 424 3.71 -6.30 -1.51
C LYS A 424 4.06 -5.85 -2.92
N ILE A 425 3.18 -6.02 -3.91
CA ILE A 425 3.40 -5.46 -5.27
C ILE A 425 3.59 -3.95 -5.20
N LEU A 426 2.76 -3.26 -4.41
CA LEU A 426 2.79 -1.81 -4.27
C LEU A 426 4.00 -1.29 -3.48
N THR A 427 4.38 -2.00 -2.42
CA THR A 427 5.29 -1.48 -1.37
C THR A 427 6.68 -2.10 -1.39
N LEU A 428 6.84 -3.34 -1.85
CA LEU A 428 8.11 -4.10 -1.78
C LEU A 428 8.63 -4.60 -3.13
N GLY A 429 7.74 -4.78 -4.13
CA GLY A 429 8.06 -5.28 -5.47
C GLY A 429 7.52 -6.69 -5.75
N GLU A 430 7.63 -7.11 -7.02
CA GLU A 430 7.01 -8.32 -7.55
C GLU A 430 7.59 -9.59 -6.93
N ARG A 431 8.90 -9.66 -6.69
CA ARG A 431 9.55 -10.86 -6.12
C ARG A 431 8.97 -11.24 -4.77
N GLN A 432 8.86 -10.29 -3.83
CA GLN A 432 8.34 -10.54 -2.48
C GLN A 432 6.84 -10.86 -2.50
N ALA A 433 6.10 -10.29 -3.45
CA ALA A 433 4.70 -10.63 -3.67
C ALA A 433 4.53 -12.06 -4.23
N GLU A 434 5.39 -12.46 -5.17
CA GLU A 434 5.40 -13.82 -5.73
C GLU A 434 5.73 -14.87 -4.65
N GLU A 435 6.75 -14.60 -3.82
CA GLU A 435 7.09 -15.46 -2.67
C GLU A 435 5.90 -15.62 -1.71
N ALA A 436 5.14 -14.53 -1.46
CA ALA A 436 3.94 -14.60 -0.64
C ALA A 436 2.85 -15.44 -1.31
N LEU A 437 2.58 -15.23 -2.61
CA LEU A 437 1.60 -16.00 -3.37
C LEU A 437 1.92 -17.50 -3.34
N LEU A 438 3.18 -17.87 -3.55
CA LEU A 438 3.63 -19.26 -3.53
C LEU A 438 3.50 -19.88 -2.14
N TRP A 439 3.70 -19.11 -1.06
CA TRP A 439 3.42 -19.59 0.30
C TRP A 439 1.93 -19.92 0.48
N TRP A 440 1.04 -19.00 0.11
CA TRP A 440 -0.41 -19.24 0.16
C TRP A 440 -0.82 -20.44 -0.69
N LYS A 441 -0.26 -20.55 -1.90
CA LYS A 441 -0.54 -21.67 -2.82
C LYS A 441 -0.06 -23.00 -2.23
N GLY A 442 1.08 -23.00 -1.55
CA GLY A 442 1.61 -24.18 -0.87
C GLY A 442 0.70 -24.72 0.23
N ILE A 443 -0.07 -23.85 0.90
CA ILE A 443 -1.00 -24.24 1.96
C ILE A 443 -2.38 -24.62 1.42
N PHE A 444 -2.93 -23.83 0.51
CA PHE A 444 -4.34 -23.95 0.08
C PHE A 444 -4.52 -24.63 -1.29
N GLY A 445 -3.47 -24.79 -2.09
CA GLY A 445 -3.54 -25.43 -3.40
C GLY A 445 -4.62 -24.79 -4.30
N ASP A 446 -5.55 -25.60 -4.77
CA ASP A 446 -6.67 -25.19 -5.65
C ASP A 446 -7.75 -24.36 -4.93
N ASP A 447 -7.67 -24.23 -3.60
CA ASP A 447 -8.56 -23.40 -2.80
C ASP A 447 -7.99 -21.98 -2.58
N LEU A 448 -6.87 -21.64 -3.21
CA LEU A 448 -6.38 -20.26 -3.33
C LEU A 448 -6.88 -19.63 -4.62
N TYR A 449 -7.43 -18.42 -4.51
CA TYR A 449 -7.82 -17.59 -5.65
C TYR A 449 -7.18 -16.21 -5.53
N ILE A 450 -6.70 -15.70 -6.66
CA ILE A 450 -6.26 -14.31 -6.78
C ILE A 450 -7.48 -13.43 -6.90
N GLU A 451 -7.65 -12.52 -5.96
CA GLU A 451 -8.75 -11.56 -5.93
C GLU A 451 -8.38 -10.32 -6.75
N ILE A 452 -9.28 -9.92 -7.66
CA ILE A 452 -9.14 -8.69 -8.45
C ILE A 452 -10.39 -7.82 -8.30
N MET A 453 -10.19 -6.51 -8.25
CA MET A 453 -11.24 -5.49 -8.13
C MET A 453 -10.96 -4.35 -9.10
N ARG A 454 -12.00 -3.58 -9.47
CA ARG A 454 -11.86 -2.42 -10.36
C ARG A 454 -12.75 -1.27 -9.87
N HIS A 455 -12.25 -0.46 -8.96
CA HIS A 455 -12.90 0.76 -8.47
C HIS A 455 -12.45 2.01 -9.24
N GLY A 456 -11.66 1.84 -10.32
CA GLY A 456 -11.16 2.94 -11.14
C GLY A 456 -9.96 3.66 -10.52
N GLN A 457 -9.09 2.92 -9.84
CA GLN A 457 -7.90 3.45 -9.18
C GLN A 457 -6.63 2.97 -9.89
N ALA A 458 -5.64 3.85 -10.00
CA ALA A 458 -4.41 3.57 -10.73
C ALA A 458 -3.53 2.50 -10.05
N ASP A 459 -3.59 2.41 -8.72
CA ASP A 459 -2.93 1.36 -7.93
C ASP A 459 -3.57 -0.01 -8.16
N GLU A 460 -4.90 -0.09 -8.26
CA GLU A 460 -5.61 -1.32 -8.64
C GLU A 460 -5.24 -1.79 -10.04
N ASP A 461 -5.24 -0.89 -11.02
CA ASP A 461 -4.86 -1.26 -12.40
C ASP A 461 -3.43 -1.82 -12.44
N ARG A 462 -2.51 -1.20 -11.69
CA ARG A 462 -1.12 -1.66 -11.58
C ARG A 462 -0.99 -3.03 -10.91
N VAL A 463 -1.71 -3.23 -9.82
CA VAL A 463 -1.73 -4.50 -9.08
C VAL A 463 -2.35 -5.59 -9.94
N ASN A 464 -3.49 -5.32 -10.58
CA ASN A 464 -4.22 -6.28 -11.41
C ASN A 464 -3.36 -6.78 -12.57
N GLU A 465 -2.60 -5.91 -13.23
CA GLU A 465 -1.65 -6.31 -14.29
C GLU A 465 -0.68 -7.40 -13.80
N THR A 466 -0.11 -7.20 -12.62
CA THR A 466 0.84 -8.14 -12.01
C THR A 466 0.14 -9.41 -11.51
N LEU A 467 -1.03 -9.27 -10.87
CA LEU A 467 -1.84 -10.38 -10.39
C LEU A 467 -2.28 -11.31 -11.52
N LEU A 468 -2.65 -10.78 -12.69
CA LEU A 468 -3.01 -11.56 -13.87
C LEU A 468 -1.79 -12.31 -14.44
N ARG A 469 -0.61 -11.67 -14.48
CA ARG A 469 0.64 -12.38 -14.83
C ARG A 469 0.94 -13.51 -13.86
N PHE A 470 0.82 -13.26 -12.55
CA PHE A 470 1.03 -14.29 -11.52
C PHE A 470 0.01 -15.43 -11.63
N ALA A 471 -1.26 -15.11 -11.89
CA ALA A 471 -2.31 -16.09 -12.13
C ALA A 471 -1.94 -17.05 -13.27
N GLY A 472 -1.52 -16.51 -14.42
CA GLY A 472 -1.06 -17.30 -15.56
C GLY A 472 0.21 -18.10 -15.27
N LYS A 473 1.25 -17.44 -14.73
CA LYS A 473 2.55 -18.04 -14.42
C LYS A 473 2.44 -19.20 -13.43
N HIS A 474 1.62 -19.03 -12.40
CA HIS A 474 1.49 -20.00 -11.32
C HIS A 474 0.22 -20.83 -11.40
N GLN A 475 -0.59 -20.71 -12.45
CA GLN A 475 -1.84 -21.45 -12.59
C GLN A 475 -2.74 -21.31 -11.34
N VAL A 476 -2.91 -20.07 -10.86
CA VAL A 476 -3.84 -19.73 -9.77
C VAL A 476 -5.02 -19.00 -10.40
N LYS A 477 -6.24 -19.44 -10.10
CA LYS A 477 -7.46 -18.85 -10.69
C LYS A 477 -7.71 -17.45 -10.14
N VAL A 478 -8.22 -16.57 -10.97
CA VAL A 478 -8.64 -15.22 -10.58
C VAL A 478 -10.14 -15.18 -10.29
N VAL A 479 -10.55 -14.33 -9.36
CA VAL A 479 -11.97 -14.05 -9.08
C VAL A 479 -12.22 -12.56 -8.89
N ALA A 480 -13.32 -12.08 -9.46
CA ALA A 480 -13.75 -10.70 -9.35
C ALA A 480 -14.55 -10.46 -8.07
N THR A 481 -14.19 -9.43 -7.31
CA THR A 481 -14.96 -8.94 -6.17
C THR A 481 -15.09 -7.42 -6.22
N ASN A 482 -15.85 -6.83 -5.28
CA ASN A 482 -16.03 -5.38 -5.19
C ASN A 482 -15.91 -4.86 -3.74
N ASN A 483 -15.38 -5.67 -2.81
CA ASN A 483 -15.12 -5.32 -1.41
C ASN A 483 -16.13 -4.31 -0.80
N THR A 484 -17.37 -4.74 -0.61
CA THR A 484 -18.48 -3.81 -0.40
C THR A 484 -18.63 -3.41 1.08
N PHE A 485 -18.81 -2.12 1.36
CA PHE A 485 -19.05 -1.60 2.73
C PHE A 485 -20.46 -1.03 2.96
N TYR A 486 -21.20 -0.79 1.87
CA TYR A 486 -22.55 -0.24 1.87
C TYR A 486 -23.38 -0.83 0.72
N ILE A 487 -24.71 -0.72 0.79
CA ILE A 487 -25.60 -1.41 -0.17
C ILE A 487 -25.75 -0.61 -1.46
N ASN A 488 -26.12 0.67 -1.38
CA ASN A 488 -26.35 1.52 -2.54
C ASN A 488 -25.25 2.57 -2.67
N LYS A 489 -25.00 3.05 -3.88
CA LYS A 489 -23.93 4.04 -4.13
C LYS A 489 -24.15 5.34 -3.35
N GLU A 490 -25.41 5.71 -3.15
CA GLU A 490 -25.83 6.91 -2.41
C GLU A 490 -25.49 6.83 -0.91
N ASP A 491 -25.29 5.62 -0.38
CA ASP A 491 -24.93 5.39 1.03
C ASP A 491 -23.46 5.71 1.34
N ALA A 492 -22.65 6.04 0.32
CA ALA A 492 -21.23 6.36 0.46
C ALA A 492 -20.97 7.52 1.44
N ASN A 493 -21.83 8.54 1.46
CA ASN A 493 -21.69 9.65 2.42
C ASN A 493 -21.93 9.20 3.87
N ALA A 494 -22.94 8.34 4.09
CA ALA A 494 -23.21 7.81 5.43
C ALA A 494 -22.05 6.91 5.92
N HIS A 495 -21.45 6.15 5.00
CA HIS A 495 -20.26 5.36 5.27
C HIS A 495 -19.03 6.23 5.62
N ASP A 496 -18.78 7.30 4.86
CA ASP A 496 -17.69 8.23 5.12
C ASP A 496 -17.82 8.89 6.51
N ILE A 497 -19.04 9.26 6.92
CA ILE A 497 -19.32 9.75 8.28
C ILE A 497 -19.00 8.68 9.34
N LEU A 498 -19.34 7.41 9.09
CA LEU A 498 -19.03 6.32 10.02
C LEU A 498 -17.51 6.18 10.25
N LEU A 499 -16.71 6.28 9.19
CA LEU A 499 -15.24 6.26 9.29
C LEU A 499 -14.72 7.45 10.10
N CYS A 500 -15.29 8.65 9.90
CA CYS A 500 -14.95 9.82 10.69
C CYS A 500 -15.26 9.63 12.19
N VAL A 501 -16.40 9.03 12.52
CA VAL A 501 -16.77 8.72 13.91
C VAL A 501 -15.80 7.71 14.54
N LYS A 502 -15.37 6.70 13.78
CA LYS A 502 -14.40 5.70 14.23
C LYS A 502 -13.07 6.33 14.64
N ASP A 503 -12.56 7.23 13.82
CA ASP A 503 -11.22 7.80 13.98
C ASP A 503 -11.22 9.10 14.80
N GLY A 504 -12.41 9.61 15.18
CA GLY A 504 -12.55 10.87 15.91
C GLY A 504 -12.24 12.10 15.06
N GLU A 505 -12.41 11.99 13.74
CA GLU A 505 -12.07 13.01 12.76
C GLU A 505 -13.30 13.76 12.24
N LYS A 506 -13.10 14.95 11.67
CA LYS A 506 -14.17 15.71 11.01
C LYS A 506 -14.26 15.32 9.53
N GLN A 507 -15.47 15.18 9.00
CA GLN A 507 -15.66 14.92 7.56
C GLN A 507 -15.02 15.99 6.66
N SER A 508 -14.98 17.24 7.14
CA SER A 508 -14.33 18.36 6.46
C SER A 508 -12.80 18.26 6.40
N THR A 509 -12.18 17.40 7.23
CA THR A 509 -10.76 17.08 7.11
C THR A 509 -10.54 16.36 5.77
N PRO A 510 -9.56 16.77 4.94
CA PRO A 510 -9.31 16.13 3.65
C PRO A 510 -8.93 14.65 3.80
N ILE A 511 -9.37 13.81 2.87
CA ILE A 511 -8.94 12.40 2.79
C ILE A 511 -7.48 12.36 2.33
N GLY A 512 -6.65 11.58 3.02
CA GLY A 512 -5.24 11.42 2.67
C GLY A 512 -4.46 10.71 3.76
N GLN A 513 -3.13 10.80 3.70
CA GLN A 513 -2.25 10.19 4.68
C GLN A 513 -1.42 11.25 5.41
N GLY A 514 -1.10 10.98 6.68
CA GLY A 514 -0.26 11.86 7.49
C GLY A 514 -1.03 13.00 8.16
N ARG A 515 -0.27 14.00 8.61
CA ARG A 515 -0.81 15.05 9.48
C ARG A 515 -1.73 16.00 8.72
N GLY A 516 -2.92 16.25 9.26
CA GLY A 516 -3.92 17.14 8.64
C GLY A 516 -4.84 16.44 7.65
N PHE A 517 -4.69 15.13 7.48
CA PHE A 517 -5.55 14.28 6.67
C PHE A 517 -6.28 13.25 7.54
N ARG A 518 -7.39 12.74 7.04
CA ARG A 518 -8.15 11.63 7.66
C ARG A 518 -8.21 10.42 6.73
N TYR A 519 -8.55 9.28 7.31
CA TYR A 519 -8.94 8.11 6.53
C TYR A 519 -10.31 8.32 5.86
N GLY A 520 -10.44 7.74 4.67
CA GLY A 520 -11.65 7.72 3.86
C GLY A 520 -11.42 6.85 2.63
N LEU A 521 -12.50 6.36 2.02
CA LEU A 521 -12.37 5.61 0.76
C LEU A 521 -12.03 6.58 -0.40
N PRO A 522 -11.16 6.20 -1.35
CA PRO A 522 -10.73 7.08 -2.44
C PRO A 522 -11.86 7.53 -3.37
N ASN A 523 -12.94 6.75 -3.46
CA ASN A 523 -14.15 7.07 -4.23
C ASN A 523 -15.38 6.31 -3.70
N GLN A 524 -16.49 6.36 -4.43
CA GLN A 524 -17.81 5.85 -4.02
C GLN A 524 -18.18 4.48 -4.65
N GLU A 525 -17.19 3.71 -5.12
CA GLU A 525 -17.43 2.47 -5.88
C GLU A 525 -17.60 1.22 -5.01
N TYR A 526 -17.60 1.35 -3.68
CA TYR A 526 -17.57 0.23 -2.71
C TYR A 526 -18.97 -0.23 -2.26
N TYR A 527 -19.94 -0.17 -3.18
CA TYR A 527 -21.33 -0.57 -2.94
C TYR A 527 -21.63 -1.97 -3.51
N PHE A 528 -22.80 -2.52 -3.18
CA PHE A 528 -23.27 -3.82 -3.69
C PHE A 528 -23.74 -3.71 -5.15
N LYS A 529 -22.79 -3.79 -6.10
CA LYS A 529 -23.05 -3.74 -7.56
C LYS A 529 -23.93 -4.89 -8.05
N SER A 530 -24.71 -4.66 -9.11
CA SER A 530 -25.49 -5.72 -9.76
C SER A 530 -24.59 -6.69 -10.54
N SER A 531 -25.14 -7.86 -10.87
CA SER A 531 -24.46 -8.88 -11.68
C SER A 531 -24.03 -8.31 -13.03
N GLU A 532 -24.89 -7.52 -13.69
CA GLU A 532 -24.64 -6.91 -14.99
C GLU A 532 -23.52 -5.86 -14.91
N ALA A 533 -23.52 -5.03 -13.86
CA ALA A 533 -22.48 -4.04 -13.65
C ALA A 533 -21.11 -4.70 -13.44
N MET A 534 -21.05 -5.79 -12.67
CA MET A 534 -19.81 -6.55 -12.46
C MET A 534 -19.34 -7.27 -13.72
N LYS A 535 -20.26 -7.87 -14.50
CA LYS A 535 -19.92 -8.48 -15.80
C LYS A 535 -19.36 -7.46 -16.77
N GLU A 536 -19.97 -6.28 -16.89
CA GLU A 536 -19.48 -5.24 -17.79
C GLU A 536 -18.11 -4.70 -17.33
N LEU A 537 -17.90 -4.57 -16.02
CA LEU A 537 -16.62 -4.14 -15.43
C LEU A 537 -15.48 -5.14 -15.72
N PHE A 538 -15.77 -6.43 -15.85
CA PHE A 538 -14.80 -7.49 -16.08
C PHE A 538 -14.89 -8.13 -17.48
N LYS A 539 -15.47 -7.43 -18.47
CA LYS A 539 -15.56 -7.92 -19.86
C LYS A 539 -14.22 -8.23 -20.53
N GLU A 540 -13.14 -7.64 -20.02
CA GLU A 540 -11.76 -7.88 -20.47
C GLU A 540 -11.17 -9.15 -19.86
N PHE A 541 -11.71 -9.63 -18.74
CA PHE A 541 -11.22 -10.76 -17.96
C PHE A 541 -12.40 -11.66 -17.54
N PRO A 542 -13.12 -12.27 -18.51
CA PRO A 542 -14.36 -12.99 -18.23
C PRO A 542 -14.18 -14.16 -17.25
N GLU A 543 -12.99 -14.76 -17.21
CA GLU A 543 -12.64 -15.85 -16.29
C GLU A 543 -12.77 -15.45 -14.82
N ALA A 544 -12.54 -14.18 -14.47
CA ALA A 544 -12.69 -13.68 -13.11
C ALA A 544 -14.14 -13.75 -12.61
N ILE A 545 -15.11 -13.61 -13.52
CA ILE A 545 -16.53 -13.79 -13.21
C ILE A 545 -16.89 -15.28 -13.27
N MET A 546 -16.44 -16.01 -14.29
CA MET A 546 -16.81 -17.42 -14.48
C MET A 546 -16.33 -18.32 -13.33
N ASN A 547 -15.13 -18.07 -12.78
CA ASN A 547 -14.56 -18.84 -11.68
C ASN A 547 -15.36 -18.73 -10.37
N ILE A 548 -16.23 -17.72 -10.22
CA ILE A 548 -17.11 -17.59 -9.03
C ILE A 548 -18.04 -18.80 -8.91
N ARG A 549 -18.49 -19.37 -10.03
CA ARG A 549 -19.35 -20.55 -10.04
C ARG A 549 -18.70 -21.72 -9.31
N GLU A 550 -17.41 -21.94 -9.56
CA GLU A 550 -16.64 -23.01 -8.92
C GLU A 550 -16.56 -22.83 -7.41
N ILE A 551 -16.31 -21.61 -6.92
CA ILE A 551 -16.32 -21.32 -5.48
C ILE A 551 -17.69 -21.67 -4.91
N ILE A 552 -18.77 -21.21 -5.52
CA ILE A 552 -20.14 -21.52 -5.08
C ILE A 552 -20.37 -23.03 -5.01
N ASP A 553 -19.88 -23.80 -5.99
CA ASP A 553 -20.05 -25.24 -6.06
C ASP A 553 -19.23 -25.99 -5.00
N LYS A 554 -18.06 -25.47 -4.62
CA LYS A 554 -17.26 -25.98 -3.49
C LYS A 554 -17.91 -25.75 -2.12
N ILE A 555 -18.83 -24.77 -1.99
CA ILE A 555 -19.54 -24.52 -0.73
C ILE A 555 -20.74 -25.46 -0.56
N SER A 556 -20.68 -26.25 0.50
CA SER A 556 -21.82 -27.02 1.02
C SER A 556 -22.62 -26.20 2.03
N TYR A 557 -23.96 -26.30 1.96
CA TYR A 557 -24.83 -25.63 2.92
C TYR A 557 -24.74 -26.30 4.31
N TYR A 558 -24.76 -25.49 5.37
CA TYR A 558 -24.89 -25.94 6.74
C TYR A 558 -25.66 -24.92 7.56
N ASP A 559 -26.48 -25.41 8.49
CA ASP A 559 -27.18 -24.56 9.46
C ASP A 559 -26.31 -24.31 10.70
N LEU A 560 -26.48 -23.12 11.27
CA LEU A 560 -25.88 -22.68 12.53
C LEU A 560 -26.87 -22.72 13.70
N ALA A 561 -28.16 -22.94 13.44
CA ALA A 561 -29.08 -23.31 14.49
C ALA A 561 -28.74 -24.70 15.04
N HIS A 562 -28.86 -24.85 16.36
CA HIS A 562 -28.71 -26.11 17.07
C HIS A 562 -29.89 -26.29 18.03
N ASP A 563 -30.22 -27.55 18.28
CA ASP A 563 -31.07 -27.91 19.40
C ASP A 563 -30.37 -27.55 20.73
N VAL A 564 -31.15 -27.46 21.80
CA VAL A 564 -30.64 -27.10 23.13
C VAL A 564 -29.55 -28.10 23.57
N LEU A 565 -28.32 -27.60 23.73
CA LEU A 565 -27.20 -28.36 24.26
C LEU A 565 -27.09 -28.13 25.77
N LEU A 566 -27.59 -29.07 26.56
CA LEU A 566 -27.45 -29.03 28.02
C LEU A 566 -26.08 -29.59 28.44
N PRO A 567 -25.35 -28.91 29.35
CA PRO A 567 -24.16 -29.49 29.93
C PRO A 567 -24.54 -30.75 30.71
N ARG A 568 -23.63 -31.74 30.70
CA ARG A 568 -23.77 -32.89 31.60
C ARG A 568 -23.74 -32.39 33.04
N PHE A 569 -24.82 -32.66 33.77
CA PHE A 569 -24.91 -32.42 35.21
C PHE A 569 -24.79 -33.76 35.92
N ASP A 570 -23.70 -33.97 36.65
CA ASP A 570 -23.55 -35.18 37.45
C ASP A 570 -24.43 -35.05 38.70
N ILE A 571 -25.41 -35.95 38.84
CA ILE A 571 -26.31 -35.99 39.98
C ILE A 571 -25.52 -36.54 41.18
N PRO A 572 -25.42 -35.82 42.32
CA PRO A 572 -24.74 -36.32 43.51
C PRO A 572 -25.36 -37.65 43.99
N GLU A 573 -24.53 -38.62 44.39
CA GLU A 573 -25.00 -39.85 45.02
C GLU A 573 -25.64 -39.54 46.38
N ALA A 574 -26.77 -40.21 46.66
CA ALA A 574 -27.69 -39.91 47.78
C ALA A 574 -27.18 -40.37 49.14
#